data_AF-A0A920S4X6-F1
#
_entry.id   AF-A0A920S4X6-F1
#
_cell.length_a   1.000
_cell.length_b   1.000
_cell.length_c   1.000
_cell.angle_alpha   90.00
_cell.angle_beta   90.00
_cell.angle_gamma   90.00
#
_symmetry.space_group_name_H-M   'P 1'
#
loop_
_entity.id
_entity.type
_entity.pdbx_description
1 polymer ?
#
loop_
_entity_poly.entity_id
_entity_poly.type
_entity_poly.pdbx_seq_one_letter_code
_entity_poly.pdbx_strand_id
1 'polypeptide(L)'
;MGMKSEWNDGAIRVNLTYFSANYTDLQITAIDQETGAFVYSNKADADVEGIEGEFLYAVRDDLTLFANIATLEGRYTDLKPGAEGIAEKDLKRTPDFSYRYGLAYDRALANGEFSLTAVLNREDEYFSNQNNTPNGFRPAVSKVDVNMTYRPNDGNWRLSAGCTNCTDEHQANSTLDFGNLGFVTQFQDIPRLWRVSYDTISK
;
A
#
# COMPACT_ATOMS: atom_id res chain seq x y z
N MET A 1 14.19 -1.73 -16.13
CA MET A 1 15.35 -2.66 -16.10
C MET A 1 15.29 -3.45 -14.79
N GLY A 2 15.82 -4.66 -14.70
CA GLY A 2 15.76 -5.40 -13.44
C GLY A 2 16.78 -6.53 -13.31
N MET A 3 16.94 -6.98 -12.07
CA MET A 3 17.80 -8.07 -11.64
C MET A 3 16.94 -9.07 -10.85
N LYS A 4 17.20 -10.35 -11.08
CA LYS A 4 16.69 -11.45 -10.25
C LYS A 4 17.86 -12.31 -9.84
N SER A 5 17.91 -12.69 -8.57
CA SER A 5 18.98 -13.52 -8.03
C SER A 5 18.43 -14.49 -7.00
N GLU A 6 19.00 -15.69 -7.02
CA GLU A 6 18.69 -16.77 -6.10
C GLU A 6 19.99 -17.33 -5.53
N TRP A 7 20.03 -17.56 -4.22
CA TRP A 7 21.18 -18.12 -3.51
C TRP A 7 20.75 -19.19 -2.52
N ASN A 8 21.73 -19.99 -2.08
CA ASN A 8 21.55 -21.05 -1.07
C ASN A 8 20.40 -22.01 -1.45
N ASP A 9 20.49 -22.58 -2.65
CA ASP A 9 19.50 -23.52 -3.20
C ASP A 9 18.04 -23.02 -3.16
N GLY A 10 17.84 -21.72 -3.35
CA GLY A 10 16.51 -21.11 -3.33
C GLY A 10 16.07 -20.52 -2.01
N ALA A 11 16.87 -20.67 -0.95
CA ALA A 11 16.52 -20.13 0.36
C ALA A 11 16.54 -18.60 0.39
N ILE A 12 17.37 -17.94 -0.42
CA ILE A 12 17.38 -16.47 -0.53
C ILE A 12 17.02 -16.07 -1.96
N ARG A 13 16.01 -15.21 -2.10
CA ARG A 13 15.58 -14.66 -3.39
C ARG A 13 15.52 -13.14 -3.30
N VAL A 14 16.08 -12.47 -4.30
CA VAL A 14 16.03 -11.03 -4.44
C VAL A 14 15.65 -10.66 -5.86
N ASN A 15 14.62 -9.83 -5.99
CA ASN A 15 14.24 -9.18 -7.23
C ASN A 15 14.39 -7.67 -7.04
N LEU A 16 15.02 -6.99 -8.00
CA LEU A 16 15.17 -5.54 -7.99
C LEU A 16 14.82 -5.01 -9.37
N THR A 17 13.94 -4.03 -9.44
CA THR A 17 13.49 -3.43 -10.69
C THR A 17 13.58 -1.91 -10.60
N TYR A 18 14.15 -1.27 -11.61
CA TYR A 18 13.96 0.15 -11.87
C TYR A 18 12.96 0.31 -13.01
N PHE A 19 12.03 1.24 -12.86
CA PHE A 19 11.04 1.56 -13.88
C PHE A 19 10.90 3.07 -14.07
N SER A 20 10.41 3.43 -15.24
CA SER A 20 10.00 4.79 -15.61
C SER A 20 8.76 4.63 -16.50
N ALA A 21 7.69 5.34 -16.14
CA ALA A 21 6.39 5.27 -16.77
C ALA A 21 5.91 6.67 -17.10
N ASN A 22 5.57 6.89 -18.37
CA ASN A 22 5.03 8.15 -18.85
C ASN A 22 3.54 7.97 -19.14
N TYR A 23 2.73 8.83 -18.56
CA TYR A 23 1.29 8.86 -18.72
C TYR A 23 0.92 10.08 -19.56
N THR A 24 0.42 9.83 -20.76
CA THR A 24 -0.04 10.89 -21.66
C THR A 24 -1.52 11.16 -21.47
N ASP A 25 -1.94 12.40 -21.68
CA ASP A 25 -3.35 12.80 -21.68
C ASP A 25 -4.07 12.47 -20.35
N LEU A 26 -3.38 12.74 -19.22
CA LEU A 26 -3.92 12.51 -17.89
C LEU A 26 -5.21 13.32 -17.68
N GLN A 27 -6.28 12.60 -17.39
CA GLN A 27 -7.56 13.22 -17.07
C GLN A 27 -7.47 13.85 -15.68
N ILE A 28 -7.38 15.18 -15.67
CA ILE A 28 -7.45 15.96 -14.44
C ILE A 28 -8.77 16.68 -14.35
N THR A 29 -9.22 16.92 -13.11
CA THR A 29 -10.33 17.82 -12.87
C THR A 29 -9.83 19.24 -13.06
N ALA A 30 -10.40 19.95 -14.01
CA ALA A 30 -10.18 21.36 -14.27
C ALA A 30 -11.48 22.14 -14.04
N ILE A 31 -11.36 23.45 -13.91
CA ILE A 31 -12.51 24.36 -13.88
C ILE A 31 -12.55 25.05 -15.24
N ASP A 32 -13.69 24.95 -15.92
CA ASP A 32 -13.98 25.72 -17.11
C ASP A 32 -14.09 27.20 -16.70
N GLN A 33 -13.18 28.05 -17.19
CA GLN A 33 -13.09 29.44 -16.71
C GLN A 33 -14.21 30.34 -17.24
N GLU A 34 -14.96 29.91 -18.26
CA GLU A 34 -16.08 30.67 -18.84
C GLU A 34 -17.40 30.38 -18.10
N THR A 35 -17.60 29.12 -17.72
CA THR A 35 -18.85 28.63 -17.10
C THR A 35 -18.73 28.34 -15.60
N GLY A 36 -17.51 28.22 -15.07
CA GLY A 36 -17.24 27.79 -13.70
C GLY A 36 -17.51 26.31 -13.44
N ALA A 37 -17.83 25.52 -14.47
CA ALA A 37 -18.14 24.11 -14.33
C ALA A 37 -16.89 23.27 -14.07
N PHE A 38 -17.04 22.19 -13.30
CA PHE A 38 -16.02 21.14 -13.23
C PHE A 38 -16.01 20.38 -14.55
N VAL A 39 -14.87 20.42 -15.24
CA VAL A 39 -14.65 19.68 -16.49
C VAL A 39 -13.50 18.71 -16.28
N TYR A 40 -13.69 17.48 -16.76
CA TYR A 40 -12.59 16.54 -16.86
C TYR A 40 -11.93 16.73 -18.22
N SER A 41 -10.65 17.04 -18.24
CA SER A 41 -9.93 17.26 -19.48
C SER A 41 -8.51 16.70 -19.38
N ASN A 42 -8.02 16.18 -20.51
CA ASN A 42 -6.67 15.66 -20.67
C ASN A 42 -5.69 16.84 -20.76
N LYS A 43 -5.34 17.41 -19.60
CA LYS A 43 -4.65 18.72 -19.51
C LYS A 43 -3.25 18.62 -18.90
N ALA A 44 -2.77 17.42 -18.61
CA ALA A 44 -1.42 17.20 -18.13
C ALA A 44 -0.96 15.81 -18.59
N ASP A 45 0.34 15.64 -18.68
CA ASP A 45 0.99 14.35 -18.66
C ASP A 45 1.59 14.12 -17.26
N ALA A 46 2.07 12.91 -16.99
CA ALA A 46 2.81 12.62 -15.77
C ALA A 46 3.93 11.62 -16.03
N ASP A 47 5.09 11.88 -15.45
CA ASP A 47 6.19 10.93 -15.39
C ASP A 47 6.25 10.35 -13.98
N VAL A 48 6.34 9.03 -13.87
CA VAL A 48 6.55 8.32 -12.60
C VAL A 48 7.71 7.36 -12.77
N GLU A 49 8.75 7.53 -11.95
CA GLU A 49 9.89 6.64 -11.92
C GLU A 49 10.15 6.11 -10.51
N GLY A 50 10.85 4.98 -10.42
CA GLY A 50 11.00 4.32 -9.14
C GLY A 50 11.84 3.06 -9.18
N ILE A 51 12.10 2.56 -7.97
CA ILE A 51 12.78 1.30 -7.72
C ILE A 51 11.87 0.43 -6.87
N GLU A 52 11.70 -0.83 -7.25
CA GLU A 52 10.97 -1.84 -6.50
C GLU A 52 11.91 -3.01 -6.17
N GLY A 53 11.96 -3.38 -4.90
CA GLY A 53 12.73 -4.50 -4.39
C GLY A 53 11.82 -5.51 -3.69
N GLU A 54 12.01 -6.79 -4.03
CA GLU A 54 11.40 -7.92 -3.33
C GLU A 54 12.50 -8.80 -2.75
N PHE A 55 12.37 -9.17 -1.48
CA PHE A 55 13.30 -10.03 -0.76
C PHE A 55 12.53 -11.17 -0.10
N LEU A 56 13.04 -12.39 -0.20
CA LEU A 56 12.56 -13.54 0.54
C LEU A 56 13.75 -14.32 1.08
N TYR A 57 13.66 -14.73 2.35
CA TYR A 57 14.65 -15.57 3.00
C TYR A 57 13.98 -16.66 3.84
N ALA A 58 14.07 -17.91 3.38
CA ALA A 58 13.78 -19.10 4.15
C ALA A 58 14.93 -19.34 5.15
N VAL A 59 14.83 -18.77 6.34
CA VAL A 59 15.84 -18.86 7.39
C VAL A 59 15.99 -20.31 7.86
N ARG A 60 14.86 -21.02 7.94
CA ARG A 60 14.70 -22.43 8.27
C ARG A 60 13.45 -22.96 7.58
N ASP A 61 13.23 -24.28 7.64
CA ASP A 61 12.03 -24.92 7.09
C ASP A 61 10.72 -24.38 7.68
N ASP A 62 10.76 -23.86 8.91
CA ASP A 62 9.60 -23.34 9.65
C ASP A 62 9.53 -21.80 9.70
N LEU A 63 10.50 -21.08 9.14
CA LEU A 63 10.60 -19.62 9.28
C LEU A 63 11.07 -18.96 8.00
N THR A 64 10.21 -18.11 7.44
CA THR A 64 10.50 -17.27 6.28
C THR A 64 10.40 -15.80 6.66
N LEU A 65 11.37 -14.99 6.24
CA LEU A 65 11.31 -13.54 6.25
C LEU A 65 11.05 -13.05 4.83
N PHE A 66 10.26 -11.99 4.68
CA PHE A 66 10.02 -11.37 3.39
C PHE A 66 9.95 -9.85 3.52
N ALA A 67 10.38 -9.16 2.47
CA ALA A 67 10.29 -7.71 2.37
C ALA A 67 9.90 -7.28 0.95
N ASN A 68 9.12 -6.22 0.85
CA ASN A 68 8.87 -5.49 -0.39
C ASN A 68 9.17 -4.03 -0.08
N ILE A 69 9.92 -3.35 -0.94
CA ILE A 69 10.35 -1.96 -0.75
C ILE A 69 10.12 -1.24 -2.08
N ALA A 70 9.54 -0.05 -2.05
CA ALA A 70 9.36 0.76 -3.24
C ALA A 70 9.75 2.22 -2.97
N THR A 71 10.40 2.84 -3.95
CA THR A 71 10.57 4.30 -4.03
C THR A 71 9.83 4.82 -5.26
N LEU A 72 9.18 5.98 -5.14
CA LEU A 72 8.48 6.64 -6.23
C LEU A 72 8.91 8.10 -6.31
N GLU A 73 9.08 8.60 -7.53
CA GLU A 73 9.15 10.02 -7.82
C GLU A 73 8.18 10.30 -8.97
N GLY A 74 7.14 11.09 -8.68
CA GLY A 74 6.07 11.40 -9.63
C GLY A 74 5.96 12.90 -9.86
N ARG A 75 5.95 13.33 -11.12
CA ARG A 75 5.82 14.74 -11.51
C ARG A 75 4.85 14.94 -12.66
N TYR A 76 4.10 16.05 -12.63
CA TYR A 76 3.30 16.46 -13.78
C TYR A 76 4.21 17.02 -14.87
N THR A 77 3.91 16.68 -16.12
CA THR A 77 4.60 17.13 -17.31
C THR A 77 3.57 17.65 -18.33
N ASP A 78 4.03 18.35 -19.37
CA ASP A 78 3.21 18.88 -20.48
C ASP A 78 1.83 19.44 -20.07
N LEU A 79 1.84 20.50 -19.26
CA LEU A 79 0.61 21.14 -18.79
C LEU A 79 -0.04 21.95 -19.91
N LYS A 80 -1.33 21.71 -20.12
CA LYS A 80 -2.16 22.45 -21.06
C LYS A 80 -2.92 23.57 -20.34
N PRO A 81 -3.41 24.59 -21.06
CA PRO A 81 -4.10 25.73 -20.43
C PRO A 81 -5.22 25.33 -19.47
N GLY A 82 -5.19 25.88 -18.25
CA GLY A 82 -6.10 25.57 -17.14
C GLY A 82 -5.55 24.55 -16.13
N ALA A 83 -4.34 24.04 -16.32
CA ALA A 83 -3.66 23.10 -15.41
C ALA A 83 -2.40 23.67 -14.76
N GLU A 84 -2.07 24.95 -14.97
CA GLU A 84 -0.82 25.55 -14.51
C GLU A 84 -0.66 25.50 -12.98
N GLY A 85 -1.78 25.52 -12.25
CA GLY A 85 -1.79 25.47 -10.78
C GLY A 85 -1.30 24.16 -10.15
N ILE A 86 -1.05 23.12 -10.97
CA ILE A 86 -0.54 21.83 -10.50
C ILE A 86 0.92 21.55 -10.87
N ALA A 87 1.62 22.50 -11.50
CA ALA A 87 2.99 22.31 -11.97
C ALA A 87 3.99 21.94 -10.87
N GLU A 88 3.84 22.55 -9.70
CA GLU A 88 4.71 22.34 -8.53
C GLU A 88 4.04 21.44 -7.48
N LYS A 89 3.01 20.68 -7.88
CA LYS A 89 2.27 19.81 -6.98
C LYS A 89 2.75 18.38 -7.11
N ASP A 90 2.82 17.70 -5.97
CA ASP A 90 3.11 16.28 -5.91
C ASP A 90 1.99 15.52 -6.60
N LEU A 91 2.37 14.48 -7.33
CA LEU A 91 1.39 13.57 -7.89
C LEU A 91 0.60 12.92 -6.74
N LYS A 92 -0.72 12.83 -6.90
CA LYS A 92 -1.55 12.26 -5.84
C LYS A 92 -1.27 10.77 -5.68
N ARG A 93 -1.22 10.28 -4.43
CA ARG A 93 -1.04 8.86 -4.09
C ARG A 93 0.28 8.26 -4.58
N THR A 94 1.34 9.05 -4.58
CA THR A 94 2.72 8.59 -4.81
C THR A 94 3.56 8.85 -3.57
N PRO A 95 3.46 7.99 -2.53
CA PRO A 95 4.39 8.07 -1.41
C PRO A 95 5.82 7.81 -1.91
N ASP A 96 6.75 8.70 -1.54
CA ASP A 96 8.14 8.65 -2.02
C ASP A 96 8.84 7.35 -1.63
N PHE A 97 8.44 6.78 -0.50
CA PHE A 97 8.94 5.51 0.01
C PHE A 97 7.83 4.71 0.69
N SER A 98 7.84 3.40 0.43
CA SER A 98 7.00 2.45 1.14
C SER A 98 7.72 1.12 1.33
N TYR A 99 7.39 0.41 2.40
CA TYR A 99 7.84 -0.95 2.56
C TYR A 99 6.85 -1.82 3.31
N ARG A 100 6.93 -3.12 3.03
CA ARG A 100 6.23 -4.19 3.72
C ARG A 100 7.24 -5.24 4.12
N TYR A 101 7.49 -5.38 5.42
CA TYR A 101 8.37 -6.40 5.97
C TYR A 101 7.56 -7.37 6.83
N GLY A 102 7.82 -8.66 6.70
CA GLY A 102 7.10 -9.65 7.48
C GLY A 102 7.86 -10.93 7.71
N LEU A 103 7.29 -11.71 8.62
CA LEU A 103 7.69 -13.08 8.89
C LEU A 103 6.50 -14.01 8.75
N ALA A 104 6.77 -15.21 8.26
CA ALA A 104 5.87 -16.35 8.28
C ALA A 104 6.55 -17.48 9.06
N TYR A 105 5.84 -17.99 10.07
CA TYR A 105 6.31 -19.06 10.94
C TYR A 105 5.31 -20.21 10.92
N ASP A 106 5.71 -21.35 10.37
CA ASP A 106 4.87 -22.52 10.16
C ASP A 106 5.50 -23.73 10.84
N ARG A 107 4.94 -24.14 11.98
CA ARG A 107 5.52 -25.15 12.84
C ARG A 107 4.59 -26.34 13.03
N ALA A 108 5.09 -27.53 12.71
CA ALA A 108 4.49 -28.76 13.17
C ALA A 108 4.67 -28.93 14.69
N LEU A 109 3.56 -29.22 15.38
CA LEU A 109 3.48 -29.56 16.78
C LEU A 109 3.12 -31.05 16.92
N ALA A 110 3.31 -31.62 18.10
CA ALA A 110 2.94 -33.03 18.35
C ALA A 110 1.44 -33.30 18.11
N ASN A 111 0.59 -32.29 18.30
CA ASN A 111 -0.86 -32.39 18.25
C ASN A 111 -1.52 -31.62 17.08
N GLY A 112 -0.74 -30.95 16.23
CA GLY A 112 -1.29 -30.12 15.17
C GLY A 112 -0.23 -29.31 14.42
N GLU A 113 -0.70 -28.32 13.67
CA GLU A 113 0.10 -27.33 12.97
C GLU A 113 -0.25 -25.95 13.52
N PHE A 114 0.78 -25.14 13.73
CA PHE A 114 0.66 -23.75 14.12
C PHE A 114 1.30 -22.86 13.06
N SER A 115 0.54 -21.86 12.62
CA SER A 115 1.01 -20.86 11.66
C SER A 115 0.88 -19.46 12.28
N LEU A 116 1.89 -18.62 12.08
CA LEU A 116 1.91 -17.22 12.47
C LEU A 116 2.42 -16.39 11.29
N THR A 117 1.74 -15.30 11.00
CA THR A 117 2.24 -14.26 10.11
C THR A 117 2.18 -12.93 10.83
N ALA A 118 3.27 -12.18 10.80
CA ALA A 118 3.33 -10.81 11.30
C ALA A 118 3.95 -9.92 10.24
N VAL A 119 3.34 -8.77 9.98
CA VAL A 119 3.71 -7.84 8.92
C VAL A 119 3.74 -6.42 9.46
N LEU A 120 4.82 -5.70 9.20
CA LEU A 120 4.94 -4.27 9.34
C LEU A 120 4.81 -3.64 7.95
N ASN A 121 3.84 -2.75 7.78
CA ASN A 121 3.65 -1.93 6.60
C ASN A 121 3.98 -0.48 6.95
N ARG A 122 4.78 0.19 6.12
CA ARG A 122 5.13 1.61 6.23
C ARG A 122 4.87 2.28 4.89
N GLU A 123 4.29 3.46 4.96
CA GLU A 123 4.15 4.37 3.81
C GLU A 123 4.49 5.78 4.29
N ASP A 124 5.39 6.46 3.58
CA ASP A 124 5.73 7.86 3.86
C ASP A 124 4.55 8.78 3.52
N GLU A 125 4.68 10.05 3.89
CA GLU A 125 3.66 11.04 3.61
C GLU A 125 3.39 11.21 2.10
N TYR A 126 2.15 11.59 1.79
CA TYR A 126 1.74 11.89 0.42
C TYR A 126 0.47 12.73 0.40
N PHE A 127 0.08 13.21 -0.78
CA PHE A 127 -1.22 13.84 -0.99
C PHE A 127 -2.22 12.90 -1.65
N SER A 128 -3.39 12.74 -1.04
CA SER A 128 -4.49 11.93 -1.60
C SER A 128 -5.31 12.67 -2.67
N ASN A 129 -5.07 13.97 -2.86
CA ASN A 129 -5.75 14.80 -3.85
C ASN A 129 -4.77 15.62 -4.71
N GLN A 130 -5.27 16.07 -5.87
CA GLN A 130 -4.48 16.73 -6.90
C GLN A 130 -3.95 18.10 -6.49
N ASN A 131 -4.73 18.87 -5.73
CA ASN A 131 -4.37 20.25 -5.36
C ASN A 131 -3.41 20.33 -4.15
N ASN A 132 -2.98 19.16 -3.64
CA ASN A 132 -2.21 19.01 -2.41
C ASN A 132 -2.77 19.86 -1.25
N THR A 133 -4.09 19.77 -1.01
CA THR A 133 -4.72 20.56 0.06
C THR A 133 -4.34 19.99 1.43
N PRO A 134 -4.41 20.78 2.52
CA PRO A 134 -4.17 20.27 3.87
C PRO A 134 -5.06 19.08 4.25
N ASN A 135 -6.32 19.05 3.78
CA ASN A 135 -7.21 17.90 4.01
C ASN A 135 -6.85 16.66 3.19
N GLY A 136 -6.13 16.87 2.08
CA GLY A 136 -5.60 15.84 1.22
C GLY A 136 -4.29 15.23 1.73
N PHE A 137 -3.57 15.91 2.61
CA PHE A 137 -2.30 15.44 3.16
C PHE A 137 -2.48 14.19 4.02
N ARG A 138 -1.55 13.24 3.86
CA ARG A 138 -1.48 11.99 4.59
C ARG A 138 -0.14 11.94 5.27
N PRO A 139 -0.09 11.93 6.61
CA PRO A 139 1.18 11.76 7.29
C PRO A 139 1.70 10.35 7.05
N ALA A 140 3.01 10.23 7.12
CA ALA A 140 3.71 8.97 7.26
C ALA A 140 3.06 8.08 8.34
N VAL A 141 2.76 6.82 7.99
CA VAL A 141 2.17 5.84 8.92
C VAL A 141 2.92 4.51 8.94
N SER A 142 2.89 3.81 10.08
CA SER A 142 3.36 2.43 10.22
C SER A 142 2.28 1.56 10.86
N LYS A 143 1.91 0.46 10.22
CA LYS A 143 0.87 -0.46 10.71
C LYS A 143 1.40 -1.88 10.84
N VAL A 144 1.06 -2.52 11.96
CA VAL A 144 1.35 -3.94 12.18
C VAL A 144 0.10 -4.76 11.99
N ASP A 145 0.20 -5.84 11.23
CA ASP A 145 -0.83 -6.87 11.09
C ASP A 145 -0.30 -8.21 11.61
N VAL A 146 -1.14 -8.95 12.34
CA VAL A 146 -0.79 -10.27 12.88
C VAL A 146 -1.93 -11.25 12.60
N ASN A 147 -1.59 -12.45 12.17
CA ASN A 147 -2.53 -13.57 12.05
C ASN A 147 -1.90 -14.85 12.61
N MET A 148 -2.65 -15.58 13.40
CA MET A 148 -2.27 -16.84 14.01
C MET A 148 -3.34 -17.88 13.71
N THR A 149 -2.92 -19.10 13.44
CA THR A 149 -3.80 -20.21 13.12
C THR A 149 -3.30 -21.48 13.76
N TYR A 150 -4.22 -22.27 14.32
CA TYR A 150 -3.95 -23.62 14.81
C TYR A 150 -4.91 -24.61 14.16
N ARG A 151 -4.36 -25.74 13.72
CA ARG A 151 -5.10 -26.87 13.15
C ARG A 151 -4.63 -28.16 13.82
N PRO A 152 -5.48 -28.91 14.53
CA PRO A 152 -5.09 -30.20 15.10
C PRO A 152 -4.87 -31.26 14.00
N ASN A 153 -4.08 -32.29 14.33
CA ASN A 153 -3.84 -33.42 13.44
C ASN A 153 -5.11 -34.27 13.24
N ASP A 154 -5.80 -34.60 14.33
CA ASP A 154 -6.94 -35.51 14.35
C ASP A 154 -8.31 -34.80 14.35
N GLY A 155 -8.33 -33.51 13.99
CA GLY A 155 -9.53 -32.69 13.95
C GLY A 155 -9.76 -32.07 12.58
N ASN A 156 -11.02 -31.95 12.20
CA ASN A 156 -11.44 -31.27 10.97
C ASN A 156 -11.83 -29.81 11.28
N TRP A 157 -11.10 -29.14 12.15
CA TRP A 157 -11.38 -27.75 12.49
C TRP A 157 -10.12 -26.90 12.46
N ARG A 158 -10.31 -25.59 12.37
CA ARG A 158 -9.24 -24.59 12.41
C ARG A 158 -9.69 -23.43 13.29
N LEU A 159 -8.82 -23.01 14.20
CA LEU A 159 -8.99 -21.80 14.99
C LEU A 159 -8.02 -20.75 14.45
N SER A 160 -8.53 -19.57 14.11
CA SER A 160 -7.71 -18.43 13.71
C SER A 160 -7.99 -17.25 14.61
N ALA A 161 -6.93 -16.50 14.93
CA ALA A 161 -7.01 -15.23 15.62
C ALA A 161 -6.10 -14.24 14.90
N GLY A 162 -6.58 -13.03 14.68
CA GLY A 162 -5.81 -12.02 13.98
C GLY A 162 -6.16 -10.61 14.42
N CYS A 163 -5.27 -9.71 14.07
CA CYS A 163 -5.35 -8.30 14.32
C CYS A 163 -4.86 -7.56 13.08
N THR A 164 -5.73 -6.72 12.51
CA THR A 164 -5.40 -5.77 11.45
C THR A 164 -5.20 -4.40 12.09
N ASN A 165 -4.16 -3.66 11.69
CA ASN A 165 -3.81 -2.36 12.26
C ASN A 165 -3.63 -2.42 13.80
N CYS A 166 -2.79 -3.33 14.27
CA CYS A 166 -2.51 -3.55 15.68
C CYS A 166 -1.86 -2.36 16.39
N THR A 167 -1.31 -1.41 15.64
CA THR A 167 -0.76 -0.15 16.16
C THR A 167 -1.84 0.89 16.50
N ASP A 168 -3.11 0.69 16.10
CA ASP A 168 -4.21 1.67 16.27
C ASP A 168 -4.02 2.99 15.50
N GLU A 169 -3.35 2.93 14.35
CA GLU A 169 -3.14 4.15 13.57
C GLU A 169 -4.43 4.59 12.89
N HIS A 170 -4.76 5.87 13.01
CA HIS A 170 -5.96 6.46 12.43
C HIS A 170 -5.57 7.47 11.35
N GLN A 171 -6.05 7.25 10.14
CA GLN A 171 -5.88 8.17 9.02
C GLN A 171 -7.04 8.02 8.03
N ALA A 172 -7.30 9.06 7.26
CA ALA A 172 -8.09 8.93 6.05
C ALA A 172 -7.24 8.31 4.93
N ASN A 173 -7.82 7.53 4.03
CA ASN A 173 -7.15 7.06 2.80
C ASN A 173 -7.54 7.86 1.56
N SER A 174 -8.65 8.59 1.63
CA SER A 174 -9.19 9.33 0.50
C SER A 174 -9.92 10.56 0.98
N THR A 175 -9.89 11.62 0.17
CA THR A 175 -10.57 12.87 0.47
C THR A 175 -11.21 13.45 -0.78
N LEU A 176 -12.48 13.79 -0.65
CA LEU A 176 -13.19 14.68 -1.54
C LEU A 176 -13.21 16.06 -0.88
N ASP A 177 -12.39 16.96 -1.39
CA ASP A 177 -12.24 18.31 -0.83
C ASP A 177 -13.06 19.30 -1.66
N PHE A 178 -14.22 19.69 -1.13
CA PHE A 178 -15.04 20.78 -1.64
C PHE A 178 -15.02 21.95 -0.65
N GLY A 179 -13.85 22.26 -0.07
CA GLY A 179 -13.70 23.32 0.92
C GLY A 179 -14.28 24.67 0.49
N ASN A 180 -14.22 25.00 -0.80
CA ASN A 180 -14.85 26.20 -1.38
C ASN A 180 -16.38 26.20 -1.29
N LEU A 181 -17.01 25.03 -1.19
CA LEU A 181 -18.44 24.83 -0.96
C LEU A 181 -18.75 24.55 0.53
N GLY A 182 -17.76 24.60 1.41
CA GLY A 182 -17.92 24.48 2.86
C GLY A 182 -17.96 23.04 3.39
N PHE A 183 -17.60 22.03 2.60
CA PHE A 183 -17.59 20.64 3.07
C PHE A 183 -16.40 19.83 2.55
N VAL A 184 -15.99 18.85 3.36
CA VAL A 184 -14.92 17.89 3.03
C VAL A 184 -15.40 16.51 3.47
N THR A 185 -15.25 15.52 2.60
CA THR A 185 -15.56 14.12 2.93
C THR A 185 -14.27 13.33 2.96
N GLN A 186 -14.01 12.67 4.08
CA GLN A 186 -12.83 11.81 4.25
C GLN A 186 -13.26 10.37 4.48
N PHE A 187 -12.65 9.45 3.74
CA PHE A 187 -12.86 8.01 3.92
C PHE A 187 -11.75 7.48 4.82
N GLN A 188 -12.13 6.97 5.99
CA GLN A 188 -11.19 6.49 6.99
C GLN A 188 -10.64 5.11 6.62
N ASP A 189 -9.39 4.87 6.97
CA ASP A 189 -8.84 3.53 6.97
C ASP A 189 -9.53 2.63 7.99
N ILE A 190 -9.34 1.31 7.82
CA ILE A 190 -9.80 0.32 8.79
C ILE A 190 -9.10 0.62 10.14
N PRO A 191 -9.87 0.82 11.22
CA PRO A 191 -9.29 0.97 12.56
C PRO A 191 -8.64 -0.35 13.00
N ARG A 192 -8.08 -0.40 14.21
CA ARG A 192 -7.68 -1.69 14.77
C ARG A 192 -8.86 -2.65 14.77
N LEU A 193 -8.67 -3.82 14.16
CA LEU A 193 -9.70 -4.83 14.01
C LEU A 193 -9.19 -6.20 14.45
N TRP A 194 -9.83 -6.74 15.48
CA TRP A 194 -9.62 -8.11 15.94
C TRP A 194 -10.58 -9.06 15.23
N ARG A 195 -10.08 -10.21 14.79
CA ARG A 195 -10.89 -11.30 14.24
C ARG A 195 -10.55 -12.60 14.93
N VAL A 196 -11.57 -13.36 15.29
CA VAL A 196 -11.45 -14.74 15.74
C VAL A 196 -12.41 -15.58 14.91
N SER A 197 -11.91 -16.66 14.32
CA SER A 197 -12.73 -17.58 13.53
C SER A 197 -12.51 -19.02 13.97
N TYR A 198 -13.60 -19.79 13.97
CA TYR A 198 -13.58 -21.24 14.11
C TYR A 198 -14.27 -21.81 12.87
N ASP A 199 -13.50 -22.54 12.07
CA ASP A 199 -13.99 -23.13 10.82
C ASP A 199 -13.97 -24.65 10.93
N THR A 200 -15.02 -25.32 10.46
CA THR A 200 -14.98 -26.77 10.20
C THR A 200 -14.55 -27.02 8.75
N ILE A 201 -13.58 -27.89 8.57
CA ILE A 201 -13.06 -28.32 7.28
C ILE A 201 -13.90 -29.52 6.84
N SER A 202 -14.75 -29.34 5.83
CA SER A 202 -15.44 -30.48 5.21
C SER A 202 -14.45 -31.28 4.38
N LYS A 203 -14.55 -32.62 4.45
CA LYS A 203 -13.82 -33.52 3.56
C LYS A 203 -14.31 -33.40 2.11
#